data_AF-A0A967QPC3-F1
#
_entry.id   AF-A0A967QPC3-F1
#
_cell.length_a   1.000
_cell.length_b   1.000
_cell.length_c   1.000
_cell.angle_alpha   90.00
_cell.angle_beta   90.00
_cell.angle_gamma   90.00
#
_symmetry.space_group_name_H-M   'P 1'
#
loop_
_entity.id
_entity.type
_entity.pdbx_description
1 polymer ?
#
loop_
_entity_poly.entity_id
_entity_poly.type
_entity_poly.pdbx_seq_one_letter_code
_entity_poly.pdbx_strand_id
1 'polypeptide(L)'
;MRRQQTGFTLIELVMVIVILGILAATAIPRFFDLSGDARQAAVEGMAGALGSGSAINFAVRSLNGSGAGVAVNDCQDIEDTIEGPAGNQLGTDYTIVAQAIPAGTAVQCEVQTTTAPVVSAGFTGHQIN
;
A
#
# COMPACT_ATOMS: atom_id res chain seq x y z
N MET A 1 16.42 -19.39 57.56
CA MET A 1 16.28 -17.95 57.25
C MET A 1 14.93 -17.74 56.58
N ARG A 2 13.99 -17.04 57.20
CA ARG A 2 12.66 -16.76 56.62
C ARG A 2 12.81 -15.63 55.61
N ARG A 3 12.60 -15.90 54.32
CA ARG A 3 12.50 -14.86 53.28
C ARG A 3 11.25 -14.02 53.59
N GLN A 4 11.43 -12.72 53.82
CA GLN A 4 10.31 -11.79 53.89
C GLN A 4 9.68 -11.71 52.50
N GLN A 5 8.41 -12.08 52.39
CA GLN A 5 7.61 -11.81 51.21
C GLN A 5 7.36 -10.30 51.18
N THR A 6 8.11 -9.58 50.35
CA THR A 6 7.81 -8.19 49.99
C THR A 6 6.56 -8.23 49.10
N GLY A 7 5.40 -8.01 49.70
CA GLY A 7 4.16 -7.80 48.95
C GLY A 7 4.25 -6.50 48.15
N PHE A 8 3.66 -6.49 46.95
CA PHE A 8 3.52 -5.28 46.13
C PHE A 8 2.65 -4.27 46.86
N THR A 9 3.05 -3.00 46.91
CA THR A 9 2.26 -1.99 47.62
C THR A 9 1.08 -1.53 46.75
N LEU A 10 -0.08 -1.23 47.37
CA LEU A 10 -1.23 -0.70 46.62
C LEU A 10 -0.89 0.60 45.88
N ILE A 11 -0.04 1.44 46.48
CA ILE A 11 0.40 2.69 45.86
C ILE A 11 1.25 2.47 44.61
N GLU A 12 2.08 1.43 44.59
CA GLU A 12 2.92 1.08 43.45
C GLU A 12 2.06 0.59 42.28
N LEU A 13 1.00 -0.16 42.54
CA LEU A 13 0.05 -0.56 41.51
C LEU A 13 -0.73 0.64 40.95
N VAL A 14 -1.18 1.54 41.83
CA VAL A 14 -1.91 2.75 41.43
C VAL A 14 -1.02 3.70 40.63
N MET A 15 0.24 3.89 41.02
CA MET A 15 1.14 4.78 40.27
C MET A 15 1.40 4.26 38.86
N VAL A 16 1.53 2.94 38.68
CA VAL A 16 1.79 2.33 37.37
C VAL A 16 0.62 2.57 36.41
N ILE A 17 -0.62 2.33 36.83
CA ILE A 17 -1.79 2.58 35.97
C ILE A 17 -1.97 4.07 35.66
N VAL A 18 -1.60 4.97 36.57
CA VAL A 18 -1.63 6.42 36.33
C VAL A 18 -0.60 6.81 35.27
N ILE A 19 0.63 6.31 35.38
CA ILE A 19 1.68 6.57 34.40
C ILE A 19 1.28 5.99 33.02
N LEU A 20 0.81 4.74 32.97
CA LEU A 20 0.32 4.13 31.73
C LEU A 20 -0.87 4.90 31.15
N GLY A 21 -1.76 5.43 31.98
CA GLY A 21 -2.88 6.26 31.56
C GLY A 21 -2.45 7.55 30.87
N ILE A 22 -1.45 8.25 31.42
CA ILE A 22 -0.89 9.48 30.82
C ILE A 22 -0.18 9.16 29.51
N LEU A 23 0.64 8.11 29.48
CA LEU A 23 1.34 7.69 28.27
C LEU A 23 0.37 7.27 27.16
N ALA A 24 -0.69 6.52 27.50
CA ALA A 24 -1.71 6.13 26.55
C ALA A 24 -2.46 7.34 25.99
N ALA A 25 -2.85 8.29 26.85
CA ALA A 25 -3.58 9.49 26.42
C ALA A 25 -2.80 10.35 25.41
N THR A 26 -1.46 10.38 25.52
CA THR A 26 -0.61 11.17 24.60
C THR A 26 -0.13 10.38 23.38
N ALA A 27 0.11 9.07 23.52
CA ALA A 27 0.65 8.23 22.44
C ALA A 27 -0.42 7.79 21.44
N ILE A 28 -1.63 7.47 21.90
CA ILE A 28 -2.70 6.92 21.04
C ILE A 28 -3.06 7.86 19.88
N PRO A 29 -3.30 9.18 20.08
CA PRO A 29 -3.66 10.06 18.98
C PRO A 29 -2.58 10.12 17.90
N ARG A 30 -1.30 10.23 18.31
CA ARG A 30 -0.15 10.27 17.39
C ARG A 30 0.02 8.97 16.62
N PHE A 31 -0.26 7.83 17.25
CA PHE A 31 -0.17 6.53 16.60
C PHE A 31 -1.20 6.36 15.48
N PHE A 32 -2.44 6.87 15.66
CA PHE A 32 -3.45 6.84 14.62
C PHE A 32 -3.09 7.71 13.42
N ASP A 33 -2.59 8.93 13.65
CA ASP A 33 -2.14 9.82 12.57
C ASP A 33 -1.02 9.17 11.75
N LEU A 34 0.02 8.65 12.43
CA LEU A 34 1.15 7.97 11.78
C LEU A 34 0.73 6.73 10.98
N SER A 35 -0.26 5.98 11.48
CA SER A 35 -0.76 4.80 10.77
C SER A 35 -1.47 5.18 9.47
N GLY A 36 -2.21 6.29 9.46
CA GLY A 36 -2.84 6.84 8.26
C GLY A 36 -1.80 7.31 7.24
N ASP A 37 -0.83 8.10 7.70
CA ASP A 37 0.26 8.60 6.84
C ASP A 37 1.12 7.46 6.26
N ALA A 38 1.42 6.44 7.06
CA ALA A 38 2.17 5.27 6.59
C ALA A 38 1.42 4.50 5.50
N ARG A 39 0.09 4.40 5.63
CA ARG A 39 -0.77 3.74 4.64
C ARG A 39 -0.83 4.54 3.34
N GLN A 40 -0.95 5.86 3.43
CA GLN A 40 -0.92 6.76 2.27
C GLN A 40 0.44 6.68 1.56
N ALA A 41 1.55 6.76 2.29
CA ALA A 41 2.88 6.62 1.72
C ALA A 41 3.10 5.25 1.04
N ALA A 42 2.55 4.18 1.61
CA ALA A 42 2.62 2.85 1.01
C ALA A 42 1.84 2.76 -0.31
N VAL A 43 0.62 3.31 -0.37
CA VAL A 43 -0.19 3.28 -1.60
C VAL A 43 0.42 4.17 -2.69
N GLU A 44 1.04 5.29 -2.32
CA GLU A 44 1.82 6.14 -3.24
C GLU A 44 3.07 5.42 -3.77
N GLY A 45 3.76 4.65 -2.91
CA GLY A 45 4.87 3.80 -3.32
C GLY A 45 4.43 2.74 -4.35
N MET A 46 3.29 2.11 -4.12
CA MET A 46 2.69 1.16 -5.07
C MET A 46 2.32 1.82 -6.39
N ALA A 47 1.69 2.99 -6.36
CA ALA A 47 1.38 3.77 -7.56
C ALA A 47 2.64 4.13 -8.36
N GLY A 48 3.72 4.51 -7.68
CA GLY A 48 5.01 4.77 -8.30
C GLY A 48 5.61 3.54 -8.99
N ALA A 49 5.51 2.37 -8.36
CA ALA A 49 5.96 1.10 -8.94
C ALA A 49 5.14 0.73 -10.19
N LEU A 50 3.81 0.83 -10.12
CA LEU A 50 2.90 0.55 -11.24
C LEU A 50 3.11 1.50 -12.42
N GLY A 51 3.24 2.80 -12.16
CA GLY A 51 3.53 3.79 -13.19
C GLY A 51 4.87 3.54 -13.88
N SER A 52 5.89 3.15 -13.11
CA SER A 52 7.21 2.79 -13.65
C SER A 52 7.13 1.50 -14.48
N GLY A 53 6.42 0.48 -14.00
CA GLY A 53 6.18 -0.77 -14.72
C GLY A 53 5.45 -0.54 -16.04
N SER A 54 4.39 0.28 -16.02
CA SER A 54 3.64 0.66 -17.23
C SER A 54 4.53 1.37 -18.26
N ALA A 55 5.35 2.34 -17.83
CA ALA A 55 6.24 3.07 -18.73
C ALA A 55 7.35 2.19 -19.34
N ILE A 56 7.97 1.32 -18.53
CA ILE A 56 8.99 0.37 -19.01
C ILE A 56 8.37 -0.63 -19.97
N ASN A 57 7.22 -1.21 -19.62
CA ASN A 57 6.51 -2.17 -20.46
C ASN A 57 6.10 -1.54 -21.79
N PHE A 58 5.56 -0.32 -21.76
CA PHE A 58 5.23 0.45 -22.96
C PHE A 58 6.45 0.64 -23.85
N ALA A 59 7.60 1.04 -23.29
CA ALA A 59 8.83 1.23 -24.06
C ALA A 59 9.33 -0.08 -24.68
N VAL A 60 9.40 -1.16 -23.90
CA VAL A 60 9.89 -2.48 -24.36
C VAL A 60 9.00 -3.02 -25.48
N ARG A 61 7.68 -2.96 -25.33
CA ARG A 61 6.72 -3.47 -26.31
C ARG A 61 6.62 -2.59 -27.54
N SER A 62 6.76 -1.26 -27.39
CA SER A 62 6.80 -0.32 -28.53
C SER A 62 8.00 -0.56 -29.44
N LEU A 63 9.14 -0.96 -28.87
CA LEU A 63 10.37 -1.18 -29.62
C LEU A 63 10.48 -2.59 -30.20
N ASN A 64 10.04 -3.60 -29.44
CA ASN A 64 10.24 -5.01 -29.79
C ASN A 64 8.97 -5.71 -30.34
N GLY A 65 7.84 -5.01 -30.38
CA GLY A 65 6.56 -5.52 -30.87
C GLY A 65 5.77 -6.34 -29.84
N SER A 66 4.59 -6.84 -30.25
CA SER A 66 3.59 -7.48 -29.37
C SER A 66 4.02 -8.79 -28.68
N GLY A 67 5.21 -9.31 -28.99
CA GLY A 67 5.80 -10.46 -28.31
C GLY A 67 6.68 -10.09 -27.10
N ALA A 68 6.95 -8.80 -26.90
CA ALA A 68 7.78 -8.32 -25.80
C ALA A 68 6.91 -7.65 -24.73
N GLY A 69 7.09 -8.05 -23.47
CA GLY A 69 6.32 -7.54 -22.34
C GLY A 69 4.85 -7.98 -22.35
N VAL A 70 4.03 -7.23 -21.64
CA VAL A 70 2.60 -7.50 -21.38
C VAL A 70 1.72 -6.56 -22.22
N ALA A 71 0.61 -7.09 -22.74
CA ALA A 71 -0.41 -6.26 -23.39
C ALA A 71 -1.25 -5.56 -22.33
N VAL A 72 -1.49 -4.25 -22.48
CA VAL A 72 -2.23 -3.41 -21.53
C VAL A 72 -3.39 -2.75 -22.27
N ASN A 73 -4.61 -3.11 -21.90
CA ASN A 73 -5.86 -2.55 -22.40
C ASN A 73 -6.77 -2.03 -21.26
N ASP A 74 -6.55 -2.50 -20.04
CA ASP A 74 -7.17 -1.99 -18.81
C ASP A 74 -6.08 -1.62 -17.80
N CYS A 75 -6.38 -0.68 -16.91
CA CYS A 75 -5.52 -0.37 -15.77
C CYS A 75 -5.16 -1.61 -14.93
N GLN A 76 -6.04 -2.60 -14.85
CA GLN A 76 -5.77 -3.86 -14.15
C GLN A 76 -4.64 -4.68 -14.80
N ASP A 77 -4.47 -4.62 -16.12
CA ASP A 77 -3.40 -5.35 -16.82
C ASP A 77 -2.00 -4.85 -16.41
N ILE A 78 -1.90 -3.67 -15.80
CA ILE A 78 -0.63 -3.07 -15.37
C ILE A 78 -0.01 -3.86 -14.22
N GLU A 79 -0.79 -4.61 -13.43
CA GLU A 79 -0.23 -5.46 -12.38
C GLU A 79 0.75 -6.50 -12.92
N ASP A 80 0.45 -7.04 -14.10
CA ASP A 80 1.28 -8.05 -14.76
C ASP A 80 2.58 -7.46 -15.33
N THR A 81 2.70 -6.12 -15.43
CA THR A 81 3.93 -5.47 -15.94
C THR A 81 5.10 -5.51 -14.95
N ILE A 82 4.85 -5.83 -13.68
CA ILE A 82 5.89 -5.85 -12.63
C ILE A 82 6.62 -7.19 -12.60
N GLU A 83 5.89 -8.30 -12.57
CA GLU A 83 6.47 -9.66 -12.40
C GLU A 83 6.06 -10.64 -13.52
N GLY A 84 5.33 -10.17 -14.53
CA GLY A 84 4.78 -11.01 -15.60
C GLY A 84 3.36 -11.52 -15.29
N PRO A 85 2.74 -12.22 -16.25
CA PRO A 85 1.35 -12.65 -16.13
C PRO A 85 1.22 -13.83 -15.15
N ALA A 86 0.99 -13.51 -13.89
CA ALA A 86 0.68 -14.49 -12.86
C ALA A 86 -0.62 -14.18 -12.09
N GLY A 87 -1.25 -13.01 -12.36
CA GLY A 87 -2.45 -12.53 -11.67
C GLY A 87 -2.23 -12.20 -10.19
N ASN A 88 -2.80 -11.10 -9.71
CA ASN A 88 -2.72 -10.69 -8.30
C ASN A 88 -1.28 -10.40 -7.79
N GLN A 89 -0.48 -9.67 -8.59
CA GLN A 89 0.90 -9.29 -8.23
C GLN A 89 0.97 -8.32 -7.03
N LEU A 90 -0.15 -7.68 -6.68
CA LEU A 90 -0.21 -6.73 -5.58
C LEU A 90 -0.58 -7.37 -4.22
N GLY A 91 -0.80 -8.69 -4.19
CA GLY A 91 -1.29 -9.37 -2.99
C GLY A 91 -2.74 -8.99 -2.66
N THR A 92 -3.16 -9.22 -1.41
CA THR A 92 -4.56 -9.00 -0.99
C THR A 92 -4.85 -7.58 -0.51
N ASP A 93 -3.81 -6.77 -0.29
CA ASP A 93 -3.93 -5.49 0.41
C ASP A 93 -4.23 -4.32 -0.54
N TYR A 94 -3.97 -4.50 -1.83
CA TYR A 94 -4.19 -3.49 -2.87
C TYR A 94 -4.98 -4.05 -4.03
N THR A 95 -5.69 -3.16 -4.72
CA THR A 95 -6.40 -3.46 -5.95
C THR A 95 -6.31 -2.25 -6.87
N ILE A 96 -6.29 -2.49 -8.17
CA ILE A 96 -6.34 -1.43 -9.19
C ILE A 96 -7.79 -1.27 -9.64
N VAL A 97 -8.26 -0.03 -9.66
CA VAL A 97 -9.59 0.33 -10.17
C VAL A 97 -9.61 0.06 -11.67
N ALA A 98 -10.53 -0.82 -12.10
CA ALA A 98 -10.70 -1.17 -13.51
C ALA A 98 -11.07 0.07 -14.32
N GLN A 99 -10.29 0.33 -15.36
CA GLN A 99 -10.52 1.44 -16.28
C GLN A 99 -9.85 1.10 -17.60
N ALA A 100 -10.69 0.96 -18.64
CA ALA A 100 -10.21 0.73 -19.99
C ALA A 100 -9.31 1.89 -20.44
N ILE A 101 -8.17 1.56 -21.03
CA ILE A 101 -7.23 2.52 -21.61
C ILE A 101 -7.44 2.52 -23.12
N PRO A 102 -7.96 3.60 -23.73
CA PRO A 102 -8.17 3.65 -25.17
C PRO A 102 -6.89 3.44 -25.97
N ALA A 103 -7.01 2.82 -27.15
CA ALA A 103 -5.88 2.49 -28.00
C ALA A 103 -4.99 3.71 -28.30
N GLY A 104 -3.68 3.59 -28.05
CA GLY A 104 -2.69 4.64 -28.28
C GLY A 104 -2.74 5.81 -27.30
N THR A 105 -3.44 5.68 -26.16
CA THR A 105 -3.55 6.74 -25.15
C THR A 105 -2.92 6.34 -23.82
N ALA A 106 -2.78 7.33 -22.94
CA ALA A 106 -2.47 7.12 -21.53
C ALA A 106 -3.60 7.69 -20.67
N VAL A 107 -3.91 7.03 -19.57
CA VAL A 107 -4.95 7.45 -18.62
C VAL A 107 -4.39 7.46 -17.21
N GLN A 108 -5.05 8.19 -16.30
CA GLN A 108 -4.79 8.04 -14.88
C GLN A 108 -5.53 6.83 -14.35
N CYS A 109 -4.75 5.83 -13.92
CA CYS A 109 -5.21 4.66 -13.21
C CYS A 109 -5.11 4.92 -11.70
N GLU A 110 -5.87 4.18 -10.91
CA GLU A 110 -5.92 4.35 -9.46
C GLU A 110 -5.67 3.01 -8.78
N VAL A 111 -4.72 2.98 -7.84
CA VAL A 111 -4.51 1.86 -6.93
C VAL A 111 -5.08 2.23 -5.58
N GLN A 112 -5.79 1.29 -4.96
CA GLN A 112 -6.48 1.49 -3.69
C GLN A 112 -6.20 0.33 -2.76
N THR A 113 -6.23 0.59 -1.45
CA THR A 113 -6.18 -0.48 -0.47
C THR A 113 -7.54 -1.20 -0.35
N THR A 114 -7.54 -2.50 -0.14
CA THR A 114 -8.77 -3.31 -0.06
C THR A 114 -9.47 -3.25 1.31
N THR A 115 -8.74 -2.88 2.36
CA THR A 115 -9.28 -2.76 3.72
C THR A 115 -9.63 -1.31 4.08
N ALA A 116 -10.58 -1.10 5.00
CA ALA A 116 -10.92 0.24 5.47
C ALA A 116 -9.88 0.77 6.49
N PRO A 117 -9.61 2.09 6.55
CA PRO A 117 -10.05 3.11 5.59
C PRO A 117 -9.38 2.93 4.23
N VAL A 118 -10.15 3.06 3.14
CA VAL A 118 -9.64 2.97 1.78
C VAL A 118 -8.83 4.23 1.49
N VAL A 119 -7.56 4.06 1.15
CA VAL A 119 -6.69 5.11 0.63
C VAL A 119 -6.28 4.77 -0.78
N SER A 120 -6.04 5.79 -1.59
CA SER A 120 -5.74 5.63 -3.00
C SER A 120 -4.62 6.54 -3.49
N ALA A 121 -3.97 6.12 -4.57
CA ALA A 121 -3.02 6.92 -5.30
C ALA A 121 -3.15 6.69 -6.81
N GLY A 122 -2.93 7.76 -7.57
CA GLY A 122 -2.98 7.75 -9.03
C GLY A 122 -1.64 7.41 -9.65
N PHE A 123 -1.65 6.68 -10.76
CA PHE A 123 -0.49 6.44 -11.61
C PHE A 123 -0.87 6.44 -13.09
N THR A 124 0.07 6.82 -13.95
CA THR A 124 -0.17 6.83 -15.40
C THR A 124 -0.10 5.43 -15.97
N GLY A 125 -1.18 4.97 -16.59
CA GLY A 125 -1.23 3.76 -17.39
C GLY A 125 -1.16 4.06 -18.88
N HIS A 126 -0.28 3.37 -19.61
CA HIS A 126 -0.14 3.47 -21.06
C HIS A 126 -0.75 2.26 -21.77
N GLN A 127 -1.63 2.52 -22.74
CA GLN A 127 -2.17 1.45 -23.57
C GLN A 127 -1.10 0.92 -24.52
N ILE A 128 -0.99 -0.41 -24.61
CA ILE A 128 -0.20 -1.05 -25.66
C ILE A 128 -0.66 -2.49 -25.90
N ASN A 129 -0.98 -2.82 -27.15
CA ASN A 129 -1.58 -4.11 -27.53
C ASN A 129 -0.57 -5.18 -27.91
#